data_AF-A0A957VNS5-F1
#
_entry.id   AF-A0A957VNS5-F1
#
_cell.length_a   1.000
_cell.length_b   1.000
_cell.length_c   1.000
_cell.angle_alpha   90.00
_cell.angle_beta   90.00
_cell.angle_gamma   90.00
#
_symmetry.space_group_name_H-M   'P 1'
#
loop_
_entity.id
_entity.type
_entity.pdbx_description
1 polymer ?
#
loop_
_entity_poly.entity_id
_entity_poly.type
_entity_poly.pdbx_seq_one_letter_code
_entity_poly.pdbx_strand_id
1 'polypeptide(L)' 'GQEAEYFSLYEISERGTSWLGPLVFGLALQFTGNYRLALLSVAIFFAAGLILLFRVDVRRAIAEAGNLQPERV' A
#
# COMPACT_ATOMS: atom_id res chain seq x y z
N GLY A 1 21.58 -17.10 -6.35
CA GLY A 1 21.06 -17.51 -5.03
C GLY A 1 20.28 -16.37 -4.42
N GLN A 2 20.96 -15.31 -3.97
CA GLN A 2 20.34 -14.15 -3.31
C GLN A 2 19.44 -13.30 -4.23
N GLU A 3 19.80 -13.09 -5.50
CA GLU A 3 18.99 -12.25 -6.42
C GLU A 3 17.58 -12.79 -6.68
N ALA A 4 17.40 -14.11 -6.69
CA ALA A 4 16.10 -14.75 -6.88
C ALA A 4 15.18 -14.58 -5.66
N GLU A 5 15.76 -14.42 -4.47
CA GLU A 5 15.02 -14.19 -3.21
C GLU A 5 14.58 -12.72 -3.10
N TYR A 6 15.42 -11.77 -3.54
CA TYR A 6 15.01 -10.38 -3.68
C TYR A 6 13.91 -10.20 -4.74
N PHE A 7 14.03 -10.89 -5.88
CA PHE A 7 13.00 -10.86 -6.91
C PHE A 7 11.67 -11.45 -6.43
N SER A 8 11.71 -12.58 -5.70
CA SER A 8 10.48 -13.19 -5.18
C SER A 8 9.80 -12.32 -4.11
N LEU A 9 10.56 -11.68 -3.23
CA LEU A 9 10.02 -10.74 -2.23
C LEU A 9 9.45 -9.47 -2.88
N TYR A 10 10.09 -8.96 -3.92
CA TYR A 10 9.58 -7.82 -4.71
C TYR A 10 8.26 -8.19 -5.39
N GLU A 11 8.22 -9.35 -6.05
CA GLU A 11 7.03 -9.83 -6.77
C GLU A 11 5.86 -10.14 -5.82
N ILE A 12 6.15 -10.65 -4.61
CA ILE A 12 5.15 -10.86 -3.55
C ILE A 12 4.63 -9.53 -3.01
N SER A 13 5.47 -8.51 -2.87
CA SER A 13 5.07 -7.18 -2.39
C SER A 13 4.20 -6.44 -3.42
N GLU A 14 4.56 -6.56 -4.70
CA GLU A 14 3.81 -6.01 -5.84
C GLU A 14 2.43 -6.66 -5.96
N ARG A 15 2.39 -8.00 -5.86
CA ARG A 15 1.13 -8.75 -5.83
C ARG A 15 0.35 -8.49 -4.55
N GLY A 16 1.02 -8.41 -3.40
CA GLY A 16 0.50 -8.08 -2.07
C GLY A 16 -0.45 -6.89 -2.06
N THR A 17 0.04 -5.79 -2.62
CA THR A 17 -0.69 -4.53 -2.72
C THR A 17 -1.90 -4.65 -3.66
N SER A 18 -1.79 -5.48 -4.70
CA SER A 18 -2.80 -5.63 -5.75
C SER A 18 -4.06 -6.38 -5.30
N TRP A 19 -3.96 -7.32 -4.34
CA TRP A 19 -5.14 -8.03 -3.80
C TRP A 19 -5.70 -7.41 -2.52
N LEU A 20 -4.92 -6.60 -1.80
CA LEU A 20 -5.40 -5.87 -0.61
C LEU A 20 -6.52 -4.88 -0.94
N GLY A 21 -6.45 -4.18 -2.08
CA GLY A 21 -7.49 -3.24 -2.52
C GLY A 21 -8.87 -3.89 -2.69
N PRO A 22 -9.01 -4.96 -3.50
CA PRO A 22 -10.25 -5.73 -3.63
C PRO A 22 -10.75 -6.34 -2.33
N LEU A 23 -9.87 -6.83 -1.46
CA LEU A 23 -10.24 -7.49 -0.22
C LEU A 23 -10.82 -6.51 0.80
N VAL A 24 -10.20 -5.33 0.94
CA VAL A 24 -10.75 -4.28 1.81
C VAL A 24 -12.03 -3.69 1.20
N PHE A 25 -12.09 -3.52 -0.12
CA PHE A 25 -13.32 -3.13 -0.82
C PHE A 25 -14.47 -4.12 -0.56
N GLY A 26 -14.21 -5.42 -0.67
CA GLY A 26 -15.19 -6.49 -0.44
C GLY A 26 -15.69 -6.53 1.00
N LEU A 27 -14.79 -6.43 1.99
CA LEU A 27 -15.16 -6.35 3.40
C LEU A 27 -16.00 -5.10 3.68
N ALA A 28 -15.60 -3.96 3.12
CA ALA A 28 -16.31 -2.72 3.29
C ALA A 28 -17.71 -2.76 2.63
N LEU A 29 -17.88 -3.47 1.52
CA LEU A 29 -19.19 -3.72 0.91
C LEU A 29 -20.06 -4.63 1.77
N GLN A 30 -19.47 -5.71 2.31
CA GLN A 30 -20.16 -6.74 3.08
C GLN A 30 -20.69 -6.23 4.43
N PHE A 31 -19.95 -5.34 5.10
CA PHE A 31 -20.41 -4.73 6.35
C PHE A 31 -21.50 -3.67 6.15
N THR A 32 -21.68 -3.17 4.93
CA THR A 32 -22.36 -1.89 4.72
C THR A 32 -23.75 -1.99 4.11
N GLY A 33 -23.99 -2.92 3.18
CA GLY A 33 -25.34 -3.23 2.65
C GLY A 33 -26.14 -2.09 1.97
N ASN A 34 -25.62 -0.85 1.92
CA ASN A 34 -26.28 0.33 1.37
C ASN A 34 -25.29 1.14 0.49
N TYR A 35 -25.65 1.40 -0.76
CA TYR A 35 -24.80 2.03 -1.79
C TYR A 35 -24.14 3.35 -1.35
N ARG A 36 -24.84 4.17 -0.54
CA ARG A 36 -24.29 5.45 -0.07
C ARG A 36 -23.12 5.27 0.90
N LEU A 37 -23.22 4.29 1.80
CA LEU A 37 -22.16 3.99 2.74
C LEU A 37 -21.04 3.17 2.06
N ALA A 38 -21.32 2.41 1.00
CA ALA A 38 -20.31 1.72 0.21
C ALA A 38 -19.36 2.72 -0.48
N LEU A 39 -19.89 3.82 -1.02
CA LEU A 39 -19.04 4.89 -1.57
C LEU A 39 -18.21 5.57 -0.46
N LEU A 40 -18.78 5.74 0.73
CA LEU A 40 -18.11 6.33 1.88
C LEU A 40 -16.97 5.45 2.41
N SER A 41 -17.14 4.13 2.40
CA SER A 41 -16.13 3.18 2.88
C SER A 41 -14.92 3.10 1.94
N VAL A 42 -15.14 3.23 0.62
CA VAL A 42 -14.07 3.38 -0.38
C VAL A 42 -13.30 4.68 -0.16
N ALA A 43 -14.02 5.79 0.09
CA ALA A 43 -13.39 7.07 0.38
C ALA A 43 -12.55 7.03 1.67
N ILE A 44 -13.05 6.37 2.73
CA ILE A 44 -12.30 6.17 3.98
C ILE A 44 -11.07 5.28 3.74
N PHE A 45 -11.19 4.23 2.93
CA PHE A 45 -10.06 3.36 2.60
C PHE A 45 -8.95 4.13 1.87
N PHE A 46 -9.32 4.95 0.88
CA PHE A 46 -8.39 5.85 0.21
C PHE A 46 -7.76 6.85 1.18
N ALA A 47 -8.56 7.47 2.06
CA ALA A 47 -8.05 8.41 3.06
C ALA A 47 -7.07 7.74 4.05
N ALA A 48 -7.37 6.53 4.51
CA ALA A 48 -6.49 5.76 5.37
C ALA A 48 -5.16 5.42 4.68
N GLY A 49 -5.21 4.98 3.42
CA GLY A 49 -4.02 4.76 2.59
C GLY A 49 -3.20 6.04 2.40
N LEU A 50 -3.87 7.18 2.18
CA LEU A 50 -3.22 8.48 2.03
C LEU A 50 -2.53 8.92 3.33
N ILE A 51 -3.19 8.78 4.48
CA ILE A 51 -2.64 9.10 5.80
C ILE A 51 -1.43 8.22 6.10
N LEU A 52 -1.50 6.94 5.75
CA LEU A 52 -0.39 6.01 5.90
C LEU A 52 0.80 6.45 5.04
N LEU A 53 0.56 6.82 3.78
CA LEU A 53 1.60 7.32 2.87
C LEU A 53 2.23 8.61 3.39
N PHE A 54 1.43 9.54 3.93
CA PHE A 54 1.94 10.78 4.53
C PHE A 54 2.79 10.55 5.78
N ARG A 55 2.60 9.43 6.49
CA ARG A 55 3.43 9.06 7.64
C ARG A 55 4.72 8.33 7.26
N VAL A 56 4.84 7.83 6.03
CA VAL A 56 6.05 7.15 5.58
C VAL A 56 7.15 8.19 5.34
N ASP A 57 8.22 8.10 6.13
CA ASP A 57 9.43 8.87 5.90
C ASP A 57 10.27 8.20 4.81
N VAL A 58 10.08 8.68 3.58
CA VAL A 58 10.77 8.18 2.40
C VAL A 58 12.30 8.32 2.53
N ARG A 59 12.79 9.39 3.17
CA ARG A 59 14.24 9.62 3.32
C ARG A 59 14.86 8.59 4.25
N ARG A 60 14.19 8.30 5.36
CA ARG A 60 14.62 7.26 6.29
C ARG A 60 14.56 5.87 5.66
N ALA A 61 13.52 5.56 4.89
CA ALA A 61 13.41 4.29 4.17
C ALA A 61 14.54 4.08 3.15
N ILE A 62 14.96 5.13 2.42
CA ILE A 62 16.08 5.07 1.47
C ILE A 62 17.41 4.79 2.20
N ALA A 63 17.62 5.43 3.35
CA ALA A 63 18.83 5.25 4.16
C ALA A 63 18.91 3.84 4.77
N GLU A 64 17.80 3.31 5.31
CA GLU A 64 17.72 1.95 5.85
C GLU A 64 17.85 0.89 4.75
N ALA A 65 17.44 1.19 3.51
CA ALA A 65 17.64 0.31 2.35
C ALA A 65 19.08 0.30 1.80
N GLY A 66 19.99 1.11 2.34
CA GLY A 66 21.40 1.17 1.89
C GLY A 66 21.62 1.87 0.55
N ASN A 67 20.61 2.59 0.05
CA ASN A 67 20.69 3.31 -1.22
C ASN A 67 21.24 4.73 -1.03
N LEU A 68 22.01 5.21 -2.01
CA LEU A 68 22.47 6.59 -2.05
C LEU A 68 21.26 7.52 -2.21
N GLN A 69 21.12 8.48 -1.29
CA GLN A 69 20.01 9.43 -1.32
C GLN A 69 20.08 10.25 -2.62
N PRO A 70 19.01 10.32 -3.43
CA PRO A 70 19.04 11.05 -4.69
C PRO A 70 19.28 12.54 -4.42
N GLU A 71 20.24 13.14 -5.12
CA GLU A 71 20.81 14.45 -4.78
C GLU A 71 19.88 15.65 -5.01
N ARG A 72 18.74 15.51 -5.70
CA ARG A 72 17.65 16.49 -5.79
C ARG A 72 16.54 15.96 -6.71
N VAL A 73 15.31 16.41 -6.47
CA VAL A 73 14.23 16.48 -7.45
C VAL A 73 13.96 17.96 -7.72
#